data_AF-A0A7I7NQG9-F1
#
_entry.id   AF-A0A7I7NQG9-F1
#
_cell.length_a   1.000
_cell.length_b   1.000
_cell.length_c   1.000
_cell.angle_alpha   90.00
_cell.angle_beta   90.00
_cell.angle_gamma   90.00
#
_symmetry.space_group_name_H-M   'P 1'
#
loop_
_entity.id
_entity.type
_entity.pdbx_description
1 polymer ?
#
loop_
_entity_poly.entity_id
_entity_poly.type
_entity_poly.pdbx_seq_one_letter_code
_entity_poly.pdbx_strand_id
1 'polypeptide(L)'
;MGSTDCAADVEAIKQVKYRYLRALDTKHWDDFAETLTEDITADYGPSIGAELHFTNRADLVDYLRSALGPTVITEHRVTHPDITVTGDTASGSWYLQDRVIVAELDFMLIGAAFYRDQYRRTEHGWKISATGYDRTYDATMSLAGLNFKVKPGRALAD
;
A
#
# COMPACT_ATOMS: atom_id res chain seq x y z
N MET A 1 -7.53 33.00 10.07
CA MET A 1 -7.27 31.84 9.21
C MET A 1 -7.11 30.67 10.16
N GLY A 2 -8.15 29.84 10.25
CA GLY A 2 -8.32 28.88 11.32
C GLY A 2 -7.24 27.81 11.27
N SER A 3 -6.72 27.43 12.45
CA SER A 3 -6.01 26.18 12.60
C SER A 3 -6.98 25.05 12.22
N THR A 4 -6.91 24.58 10.97
CA THR A 4 -7.39 23.24 10.65
C THR A 4 -6.71 22.33 11.65
N ASP A 5 -7.50 21.64 12.46
CA ASP A 5 -6.98 20.88 13.59
C ASP A 5 -6.01 19.82 13.07
N CYS A 6 -4.72 20.03 13.33
CA CYS A 6 -3.65 19.12 12.91
C CYS A 6 -3.96 17.67 13.33
N ALA A 7 -4.66 17.48 14.46
CA ALA A 7 -5.10 16.16 14.90
C ALA A 7 -6.14 15.54 13.94
N ALA A 8 -7.12 16.31 13.49
CA ALA A 8 -8.13 15.83 12.53
C ALA A 8 -7.51 15.48 11.17
N ASP A 9 -6.52 16.26 10.71
CA ASP A 9 -5.80 15.97 9.48
C ASP A 9 -4.93 14.72 9.59
N VAL A 10 -4.23 14.55 10.72
CA VAL A 10 -3.46 13.33 11.01
C VAL A 10 -4.39 12.10 11.01
N GLU A 11 -5.55 12.18 11.65
CA GLU A 11 -6.53 11.07 11.63
C GLU A 11 -7.08 10.80 10.23
N ALA A 12 -7.37 11.85 9.44
CA ALA A 12 -7.81 11.69 8.06
C ALA A 12 -6.74 10.99 7.19
N ILE A 13 -5.46 11.36 7.34
CA ILE A 13 -4.33 10.72 6.66
C ILE A 13 -4.20 9.25 7.09
N LYS A 14 -4.34 8.95 8.39
CA LYS A 14 -4.34 7.55 8.86
C LYS A 14 -5.45 6.73 8.24
N GLN A 15 -6.65 7.31 8.10
CA GLN A 15 -7.76 6.66 7.42
C GLN A 15 -7.50 6.44 5.92
N VAL A 16 -6.83 7.39 5.24
CA VAL A 16 -6.41 7.21 3.84
C VAL A 16 -5.47 6.01 3.72
N LYS A 17 -4.43 5.93 4.56
CA LYS A 17 -3.49 4.79 4.53
C LYS A 17 -4.19 3.47 4.86
N TYR A 18 -5.10 3.45 5.82
CA TYR A 18 -5.92 2.27 6.10
C TYR A 18 -6.75 1.85 4.88
N ARG A 19 -7.45 2.80 4.22
CA ARG A 19 -8.23 2.52 2.99
C ARG A 19 -7.35 1.96 1.89
N TYR A 20 -6.16 2.54 1.68
CA TYR A 20 -5.18 2.09 0.68
C TYR A 20 -4.82 0.61 0.88
N LEU A 21 -4.41 0.23 2.10
CA LEU A 21 -3.99 -1.14 2.40
C LEU A 21 -5.17 -2.11 2.37
N ARG A 22 -6.30 -1.74 2.98
CA ARG A 22 -7.54 -2.54 2.95
C ARG A 22 -7.96 -2.82 1.53
N ALA A 23 -8.04 -1.79 0.67
CA ALA A 23 -8.50 -1.92 -0.70
C ALA A 23 -7.54 -2.77 -1.54
N LEU A 24 -6.23 -2.60 -1.39
CA LEU A 24 -5.21 -3.41 -2.05
C LEU A 24 -5.30 -4.89 -1.68
N ASP A 25 -5.37 -5.19 -0.37
CA ASP A 25 -5.43 -6.56 0.11
C ASP A 25 -6.74 -7.25 -0.27
N THR A 26 -7.83 -6.49 -0.31
CA THR A 26 -9.16 -6.97 -0.72
C THR A 26 -9.46 -6.84 -2.21
N LYS A 27 -8.53 -6.36 -3.03
CA LYS A 27 -8.67 -6.22 -4.48
C LYS A 27 -9.80 -5.26 -4.92
N HIS A 28 -10.21 -4.33 -4.05
CA HIS A 28 -11.16 -3.26 -4.40
C HIS A 28 -10.42 -2.13 -5.11
N TRP A 29 -10.18 -2.30 -6.40
CA TRP A 29 -9.29 -1.43 -7.17
C TRP A 29 -9.78 0.01 -7.30
N ASP A 30 -11.09 0.24 -7.35
CA ASP A 30 -11.66 1.59 -7.41
C ASP A 30 -11.48 2.32 -6.07
N ASP A 31 -11.76 1.64 -4.94
CA ASP A 31 -11.47 2.16 -3.60
C ASP A 31 -9.98 2.47 -3.42
N PHE A 32 -9.11 1.63 -3.97
CA PHE A 32 -7.66 1.82 -3.96
C PHE A 32 -7.27 3.06 -4.75
N ALA A 33 -7.75 3.18 -5.99
CA ALA A 33 -7.48 4.32 -6.87
C ALA A 33 -7.94 5.65 -6.26
N GLU A 34 -9.05 5.66 -5.50
CA GLU A 34 -9.55 6.86 -4.85
C GLU A 34 -8.66 7.37 -3.70
N THR A 35 -7.78 6.52 -3.16
CA THR A 35 -6.80 6.97 -2.16
C THR A 35 -5.62 7.76 -2.75
N LEU A 36 -5.48 7.80 -4.08
CA LEU A 36 -4.34 8.34 -4.79
C LEU A 36 -4.70 9.64 -5.52
N THR A 37 -3.78 10.61 -5.55
CA THR A 37 -3.90 11.71 -6.50
C THR A 37 -3.68 11.20 -7.92
N GLU A 38 -4.21 11.91 -8.92
CA GLU A 38 -4.04 11.51 -10.32
C GLU A 38 -2.56 11.53 -10.76
N ASP A 39 -1.80 12.50 -10.21
CA ASP A 39 -0.37 12.77 -10.42
C ASP A 39 0.55 12.03 -9.43
N ILE A 40 0.08 10.94 -8.81
CA ILE A 40 0.86 10.14 -7.86
C ILE A 40 2.19 9.69 -8.46
N THR A 41 3.29 9.89 -7.71
CA THR A 41 4.56 9.21 -7.96
C THR A 41 4.71 8.00 -7.04
N ALA A 42 5.03 6.84 -7.59
CA ALA A 42 5.29 5.64 -6.79
C ALA A 42 6.66 5.05 -7.12
N ASP A 43 7.50 4.91 -6.09
CA ASP A 43 8.85 4.37 -6.18
C ASP A 43 8.95 3.10 -5.33
N TYR A 44 8.81 1.95 -5.99
CA TYR A 44 9.04 0.66 -5.36
C TYR A 44 10.48 0.25 -5.65
N GLY A 45 11.36 0.57 -4.69
CA GLY A 45 12.78 0.26 -4.73
C GLY A 45 13.08 -1.24 -4.84
N PRO A 46 14.37 -1.64 -4.82
CA PRO A 46 14.77 -3.02 -5.04
C PRO A 46 14.23 -3.93 -3.93
N SER A 47 13.13 -4.60 -4.23
CA SER A 47 12.71 -5.83 -3.55
C SER A 47 13.05 -7.00 -4.47
N ILE A 48 12.61 -8.21 -4.15
CA ILE A 48 12.77 -9.36 -5.03
C ILE A 48 12.00 -9.08 -6.34
N GLY A 49 12.72 -8.63 -7.37
CA GLY A 49 12.15 -8.18 -8.64
C GLY A 49 12.89 -6.99 -9.25
N ALA A 50 12.22 -6.30 -10.17
CA ALA A 50 12.70 -5.08 -10.78
C ALA A 50 12.26 -3.85 -9.96
N GLU A 51 13.03 -2.78 -10.06
CA GLU A 51 12.61 -1.46 -9.59
C GLU A 51 11.42 -0.98 -10.42
N LEU A 52 10.38 -0.48 -9.77
CA LEU A 52 9.16 -0.01 -10.42
C LEU A 52 8.93 1.45 -10.08
N HIS A 53 8.77 2.26 -11.13
CA HIS A 53 8.48 3.67 -11.03
C HIS A 53 7.20 4.00 -11.79
N PHE A 54 6.29 4.71 -11.14
CA PHE A 54 5.06 5.20 -11.73
C PHE A 54 4.94 6.70 -11.49
N THR A 55 4.34 7.41 -12.44
CA THR A 55 4.15 8.87 -12.39
C THR A 55 2.70 9.29 -12.57
N ASN A 56 1.78 8.32 -12.59
CA ASN A 56 0.35 8.57 -12.60
C ASN A 56 -0.43 7.40 -11.99
N ARG A 57 -1.66 7.72 -11.58
CA ARG A 57 -2.58 6.78 -10.92
C ARG A 57 -3.00 5.61 -11.80
N ALA A 58 -3.29 5.86 -13.07
CA ALA A 58 -3.84 4.83 -13.96
C ALA A 58 -2.84 3.67 -14.14
N ASP A 59 -1.60 3.98 -14.51
CA ASP A 59 -0.55 2.99 -14.74
C ASP A 59 -0.24 2.19 -13.47
N LEU A 60 -0.19 2.86 -12.32
CA LEU A 60 0.03 2.22 -11.02
C LEU A 60 -1.09 1.22 -10.68
N VAL A 61 -2.35 1.66 -10.81
CA VAL A 61 -3.52 0.83 -10.47
C VAL A 61 -3.62 -0.36 -11.43
N ASP A 62 -3.43 -0.14 -12.73
CA ASP A 62 -3.51 -1.21 -13.73
C ASP A 62 -2.38 -2.23 -13.55
N TYR A 63 -1.17 -1.77 -13.24
CA TYR A 63 -0.07 -2.67 -12.92
C TYR A 63 -0.37 -3.52 -11.69
N LEU A 64 -0.77 -2.91 -10.57
CA LEU A 64 -1.04 -3.65 -9.33
C LEU A 64 -2.23 -4.60 -9.49
N ARG A 65 -3.27 -4.20 -10.24
CA ARG A 65 -4.41 -5.06 -10.58
C ARG A 65 -3.99 -6.30 -11.35
N SER A 66 -3.08 -6.14 -12.31
CA SER A 66 -2.54 -7.23 -13.11
C SER A 66 -1.61 -8.15 -12.28
N ALA A 67 -0.72 -7.55 -11.48
CA ALA A 67 0.28 -8.28 -10.71
C ALA A 67 -0.31 -9.02 -9.49
N LEU A 68 -1.38 -8.49 -8.88
CA LEU A 68 -2.03 -9.03 -7.70
C LEU A 68 -3.38 -9.65 -8.05
N GLY A 69 -3.35 -10.60 -8.99
CA GLY A 69 -4.54 -11.37 -9.38
C GLY A 69 -5.20 -12.11 -8.21
N PRO A 70 -6.38 -12.70 -8.42
CA PRO A 70 -7.22 -13.24 -7.34
C PRO A 70 -6.58 -14.40 -6.55
N THR A 71 -5.58 -15.08 -7.11
CA THR A 71 -4.83 -16.16 -6.45
C THR A 71 -3.63 -15.67 -5.62
N VAL A 72 -3.27 -14.38 -5.74
CA VAL A 72 -2.20 -13.74 -4.98
C VAL A 72 -2.77 -13.14 -3.70
N ILE A 73 -2.50 -13.78 -2.57
CA ILE A 73 -2.92 -13.28 -1.26
C ILE A 73 -1.86 -12.33 -0.72
N THR A 74 -2.27 -11.12 -0.35
CA THR A 74 -1.41 -10.12 0.26
C THR A 74 -1.93 -9.72 1.62
N GLU A 75 -1.02 -9.42 2.54
CA GLU A 75 -1.31 -8.75 3.80
C GLU A 75 -0.33 -7.60 3.97
N HIS A 76 -0.83 -6.37 4.07
CA HIS A 76 -0.02 -5.21 4.40
C HIS A 76 -0.50 -4.58 5.70
N ARG A 77 0.34 -4.63 6.73
CA ARG A 77 0.05 -4.02 8.04
C ARG A 77 1.02 -2.90 8.31
N VAL A 78 0.50 -1.73 8.64
CA VAL A 78 1.32 -0.60 9.10
C VAL A 78 1.00 -0.21 10.53
N THR A 79 2.03 0.21 11.26
CA THR A 79 1.92 0.80 12.60
C THR A 79 2.92 1.94 12.76
N HIS A 80 2.93 2.58 13.94
CA HIS A 80 3.87 3.65 14.31
C HIS A 80 3.92 4.81 13.29
N PRO A 81 2.78 5.46 12.98
CA PRO A 81 2.77 6.59 12.07
C PRO A 81 3.59 7.75 12.63
N ASP A 82 4.43 8.32 11.78
CA ASP A 82 5.07 9.62 11.99
C ASP A 82 4.60 10.56 10.87
N ILE A 83 3.70 11.48 11.19
CA ILE A 83 2.98 12.32 10.22
C ILE A 83 3.19 13.79 10.57
N THR A 84 3.62 14.57 9.57
CA THR A 84 3.75 16.03 9.69
C THR A 84 2.88 16.72 8.66
N VAL A 85 1.91 17.52 9.12
CA VAL A 85 0.98 18.28 8.26
C VAL A 85 1.46 19.73 8.10
N THR A 86 1.46 20.23 6.87
CA THR A 86 1.83 21.61 6.53
C THR A 86 0.79 22.19 5.56
N GLY A 87 -0.28 22.79 6.11
CA GLY A 87 -1.39 23.33 5.33
C GLY A 87 -2.16 22.24 4.59
N ASP A 88 -2.01 22.21 3.26
CA ASP A 88 -2.68 21.25 2.36
C ASP A 88 -1.75 20.13 1.86
N THR A 89 -0.56 20.02 2.44
CA THR A 89 0.34 18.88 2.22
C THR A 89 0.72 18.22 3.54
N ALA A 90 1.17 16.97 3.48
CA ALA A 90 1.74 16.28 4.63
C ALA A 90 2.77 15.23 4.18
N SER A 91 3.72 14.93 5.06
CA SER A 91 4.57 13.76 4.96
C SER A 91 4.13 12.70 5.96
N GLY A 92 4.32 11.42 5.64
CA GLY A 92 4.04 10.33 6.55
C GLY A 92 5.01 9.16 6.40
N SER A 93 5.57 8.70 7.51
CA SER A 93 6.29 7.44 7.60
C SER A 93 5.44 6.38 8.29
N TRP A 94 5.57 5.14 7.83
CA TRP A 94 4.82 4.00 8.33
C TRP A 94 5.70 2.77 8.42
N TYR A 95 5.68 2.09 9.56
CA TYR A 95 6.39 0.83 9.69
C TYR A 95 5.52 -0.31 9.12
N LEU A 96 5.87 -0.78 7.93
CA LEU A 96 5.23 -1.88 7.23
C LEU A 96 5.74 -3.24 7.73
N GLN A 97 4.82 -4.17 7.89
CA GLN A 97 5.05 -5.60 7.80
C GLN A 97 4.16 -6.17 6.70
N ASP A 98 4.74 -6.89 5.75
CA ASP A 98 4.03 -7.46 4.62
C ASP A 98 4.19 -8.97 4.48
N ARG A 99 3.23 -9.56 3.78
CA ARG A 99 3.24 -10.95 3.36
C ARG A 99 2.59 -11.09 1.99
N VAL A 100 3.20 -11.90 1.14
CA VAL A 100 2.63 -12.31 -0.14
C VAL A 100 2.64 -13.83 -0.19
N ILE A 101 1.54 -14.43 -0.62
CA ILE A 101 1.37 -15.88 -0.76
C ILE A 101 0.89 -16.17 -2.17
N VAL A 102 1.67 -16.94 -2.92
CA VAL A 102 1.32 -17.44 -4.26
C VAL A 102 1.45 -18.95 -4.24
N ALA A 103 0.41 -19.62 -3.75
CA ALA A 103 0.43 -21.07 -3.52
C ALA A 103 0.61 -21.88 -4.81
N GLU A 104 0.08 -21.39 -5.93
CA GLU A 104 0.24 -22.02 -7.25
C GLU A 104 1.69 -22.06 -7.74
N LEU A 105 2.55 -21.20 -7.18
CA LEU A 105 3.98 -21.12 -7.49
C LEU A 105 4.86 -21.62 -6.33
N ASP A 106 4.27 -22.31 -5.35
CA ASP A 106 4.95 -22.73 -4.12
C ASP A 106 5.75 -21.59 -3.47
N PHE A 107 5.21 -20.37 -3.44
CA PHE A 107 5.96 -19.17 -3.05
C PHE A 107 5.28 -18.40 -1.92
N MET A 108 6.08 -17.96 -0.95
CA MET A 108 5.69 -16.97 0.03
C MET A 108 6.82 -15.97 0.27
N LEU A 109 6.46 -14.70 0.39
CA LEU A 109 7.32 -13.61 0.82
C LEU A 109 6.82 -13.07 2.15
N ILE A 110 7.74 -12.74 3.04
CA ILE A 110 7.50 -11.90 4.22
C ILE A 110 8.53 -10.79 4.26
N GLY A 111 8.18 -9.65 4.81
CA GLY A 111 9.10 -8.54 4.89
C GLY A 111 8.66 -7.46 5.87
N ALA A 112 9.51 -6.44 5.95
CA ALA A 112 9.19 -5.20 6.60
C ALA A 112 9.91 -4.04 5.92
N ALA A 113 9.35 -2.84 6.05
CA ALA A 113 9.85 -1.63 5.41
C ALA A 113 9.40 -0.37 6.14
N PHE A 114 10.02 0.76 5.83
CA PHE A 114 9.50 2.08 6.20
C PHE A 114 8.99 2.80 4.97
N TYR A 115 7.69 3.11 4.93
CA TYR A 115 7.14 3.98 3.89
C TYR A 115 7.66 5.42 4.06
N ARG A 116 7.75 6.13 2.93
CA ARG A 116 7.98 7.57 2.84
C ARG A 116 6.89 8.17 1.96
N ASP A 117 5.71 8.32 2.52
CA ASP A 117 4.56 8.83 1.79
C ASP A 117 4.50 10.36 1.83
N GLN A 118 3.97 10.94 0.77
CA GLN A 118 3.51 12.32 0.73
C GLN A 118 2.01 12.34 0.48
N TYR A 119 1.33 13.34 1.05
CA TYR A 119 -0.11 13.51 0.97
C TYR A 119 -0.45 14.92 0.53
N ARG A 120 -1.58 15.05 -0.17
CA ARG A 120 -2.15 16.33 -0.59
C ARG A 120 -3.62 16.38 -0.25
N ARG A 121 -4.08 17.49 0.32
CA ARG A 121 -5.51 17.77 0.48
C ARG A 121 -6.07 18.19 -0.88
N THR A 122 -7.14 17.52 -1.29
CA THR A 122 -7.91 17.83 -2.49
C THR A 122 -9.30 18.30 -2.08
N GLU A 123 -10.12 18.73 -3.04
CA GLU A 123 -11.55 19.03 -2.81
C GLU A 123 -12.34 17.81 -2.28
N HIS A 124 -11.82 16.59 -2.49
CA HIS A 124 -12.38 15.33 -2.00
C HIS A 124 -11.67 14.78 -0.76
N GLY A 125 -10.89 15.60 -0.07
CA GLY A 125 -10.13 15.23 1.12
C GLY A 125 -8.68 14.83 0.84
N TRP A 126 -8.01 14.30 1.85
CA TRP A 126 -6.61 13.88 1.77
C TRP A 126 -6.44 12.67 0.84
N LYS A 127 -5.39 12.70 0.01
CA LYS A 127 -4.97 11.61 -0.88
C LYS A 127 -3.45 11.44 -0.82
N ILE A 128 -2.95 10.25 -1.14
CA ILE A 128 -1.52 9.95 -1.29
C ILE A 128 -1.06 10.54 -2.62
N SER A 129 -0.04 11.40 -2.59
CA SER A 129 0.54 12.04 -3.78
C SER A 129 1.96 11.56 -4.10
N ALA A 130 2.62 10.90 -3.15
CA ALA A 130 3.82 10.11 -3.41
C ALA A 130 3.85 8.91 -2.46
N THR A 131 4.34 7.76 -2.93
CA THR A 131 4.60 6.61 -2.05
C THR A 131 5.88 5.88 -2.46
N GLY A 132 6.58 5.37 -1.48
CA GLY A 132 7.75 4.52 -1.66
C GLY A 132 8.16 3.96 -0.31
N TYR A 133 9.03 2.95 -0.30
CA TYR A 133 9.50 2.36 0.95
C TYR A 133 10.95 1.91 0.86
N ASP A 134 11.60 1.82 2.02
CA ASP A 134 12.91 1.17 2.16
C ASP A 134 12.72 -0.10 2.97
N ARG A 135 13.09 -1.25 2.38
CA ARG A 135 13.04 -2.55 3.06
C ARG A 135 14.01 -2.56 4.23
N THR A 136 13.57 -3.04 5.38
CA THR A 136 14.48 -3.49 6.44
C THR A 136 14.88 -4.94 6.20
N TYR A 137 13.95 -5.74 5.66
CA TYR A 137 14.20 -7.04 5.07
C TYR A 137 13.05 -7.43 4.14
N ASP A 138 13.35 -8.32 3.20
CA ASP A 138 12.40 -9.28 2.67
C ASP A 138 13.03 -10.69 2.75
N ALA A 139 12.19 -11.70 2.81
CA ALA A 139 12.60 -13.09 2.84
C ALA A 139 11.57 -13.92 2.09
N THR A 140 12.04 -14.93 1.36
CA THR A 140 11.18 -15.85 0.62
C THR A 140 11.33 -17.26 1.12
N MET A 141 10.26 -18.04 0.97
CA MET A 141 10.24 -19.46 1.28
C MET A 141 9.43 -20.21 0.22
N SER A 142 9.85 -21.45 -0.04
CA SER A 142 9.07 -22.36 -0.84
C SER A 142 7.99 -23.03 0.01
N LEU A 143 6.79 -23.19 -0.56
CA LEU A 143 5.67 -23.92 0.06
C LEU A 143 5.66 -25.41 -0.32
N ALA A 144 6.57 -25.83 -1.21
CA ALA A 144 6.64 -27.19 -1.70
C ALA A 144 6.87 -28.18 -0.55
N GLY A 145 6.06 -29.24 -0.52
CA GLY A 145 6.16 -30.29 0.51
C GLY A 145 5.63 -29.91 1.89
N LEU A 146 5.13 -28.68 2.09
CA LEU A 146 4.56 -28.24 3.37
C LEU A 146 3.11 -28.66 3.59
N ASN A 147 2.47 -29.29 2.59
CA ASN A 147 1.02 -29.49 2.55
C ASN A 147 0.25 -28.18 2.80
N PHE A 148 0.80 -27.06 2.31
CA PHE A 148 0.25 -25.73 2.53
C PHE A 148 -1.06 -25.56 1.77
N LYS A 149 -2.12 -25.18 2.47
CA LYS A 149 -3.44 -24.96 1.88
C LYS A 149 -3.89 -23.53 2.19
N VAL A 150 -4.09 -22.74 1.16
CA VAL A 150 -4.68 -21.41 1.27
C VAL A 150 -6.12 -21.46 0.76
N LYS A 151 -7.04 -20.83 1.48
CA LYS A 151 -8.42 -20.65 1.05
C LYS A 151 -8.70 -19.14 1.03
N PRO A 152 -8.98 -18.56 -0.14
CA PRO A 152 -9.43 -17.17 -0.25
C PRO A 152 -10.65 -16.89 0.66
N GLY A 153 -10.63 -15.76 1.34
CA GLY A 153 -11.70 -15.32 2.23
C GLY A 153 -12.75 -14.47 1.51
N ARG A 154 -13.97 -14.40 2.05
CA ARG A 154 -15.10 -13.63 1.51
C ARG A 154 -14.91 -12.10 1.43
N ALA A 155 -13.77 -11.61 1.91
CA ALA A 155 -13.46 -10.18 1.91
C ALA A 155 -12.76 -9.73 0.63
N LEU A 156 -12.23 -10.67 -0.17
CA LEU A 156 -11.67 -10.38 -1.49
C LEU A 156 -12.82 -10.07 -2.46
N ALA A 157 -12.63 -9.08 -3.32
CA ALA A 157 -13.49 -8.86 -4.46
C ALA A 157 -13.40 -10.05 -5.45
N ASP A 158 -14.49 -10.28 -6.18
CA ASP A 158 -14.59 -11.30 -7.22
C ASP A 158 -13.73 -10.98 -8.46
#